data_AF-A0AB38D167-F1
#
_entry.id   AF-A0AB38D167-F1
#
_cell.length_a   1.000
_cell.length_b   1.000
_cell.length_c   1.000
_cell.angle_alpha   90.00
_cell.angle_beta   90.00
_cell.angle_gamma   90.00
#
_symmetry.space_group_name_H-M   'P 1'
#
loop_
_entity.id
_entity.type
_entity.pdbx_description
1 polymer ?
#
loop_
_entity_poly.entity_id
_entity_poly.type
_entity_poly.pdbx_seq_one_letter_code
_entity_poly.pdbx_strand_id
1 'polypeptide(L)'
;MSKSKTPAIPGLKRALHRAITLPFSTKITGRNLGAVSQIASKLAEGTGNPVTMKVKFRADGSLEYVYVNGAKMQPGTYLLLSARSNALVNQPAATFDKHFQEHELL
;
A
#
# COMPACT_ATOMS: atom_id res chain seq x y z
N MET A 1 -41.63 9.91 19.61
CA MET A 1 -40.63 10.96 19.91
C MET A 1 -40.13 10.69 21.33
N SER A 2 -38.85 10.66 21.70
CA SER A 2 -37.70 11.47 21.29
C SER A 2 -36.42 10.65 21.45
N LYS A 3 -35.55 10.63 20.43
CA LYS A 3 -34.17 10.14 20.57
C LYS A 3 -33.47 11.10 21.52
N SER A 4 -32.94 10.61 22.64
CA SER A 4 -32.11 11.40 23.55
C SER A 4 -30.89 11.92 22.79
N LYS A 5 -30.98 13.14 22.26
CA LYS A 5 -29.81 13.84 21.72
C LYS A 5 -28.96 14.22 22.91
N THR A 6 -27.88 13.48 23.13
CA THR A 6 -26.80 13.91 24.02
C THR A 6 -26.39 15.33 23.60
N PRO A 7 -26.42 16.33 24.50
CA PRO A 7 -26.09 17.69 24.14
C PRO A 7 -24.64 17.78 23.61
N ALA A 8 -24.44 18.56 22.55
CA ALA A 8 -23.13 18.75 21.95
C ALA A 8 -22.23 19.52 22.92
N ILE A 9 -21.16 18.91 23.40
CA ILE A 9 -20.14 19.57 24.22
C ILE A 9 -19.21 20.35 23.28
N PRO A 10 -19.07 21.69 23.42
CA PRO A 10 -18.16 22.48 22.60
C PRO A 10 -16.72 21.95 22.71
N GLY A 11 -16.11 21.63 21.57
CA GLY A 11 -14.76 21.05 21.50
C GLY A 11 -14.70 19.52 21.51
N LEU A 12 -15.78 18.82 21.87
CA LEU A 12 -15.81 17.36 21.87
C LEU A 12 -16.39 16.82 20.55
N LYS A 13 -15.52 16.26 19.69
CA LYS A 13 -15.93 15.62 18.44
C LYS A 13 -15.95 14.09 18.63
N ARG A 14 -16.99 13.41 18.13
CA ARG A 14 -16.95 11.96 17.95
C ARG A 14 -15.89 11.63 16.89
N ALA A 15 -14.82 10.96 17.29
CA ALA A 15 -13.86 10.42 16.34
C ALA A 15 -14.43 9.13 15.74
N LEU A 16 -14.69 9.13 14.44
CA LEU A 16 -14.99 7.91 13.69
C LEU A 16 -13.71 7.08 13.56
N HIS A 17 -13.76 5.89 14.15
CA HIS A 17 -12.92 4.69 14.00
C HIS A 17 -11.62 4.82 13.20
N ARG A 18 -10.47 4.72 13.90
CA ARG A 18 -9.15 4.38 13.33
C ARG A 18 -9.12 2.91 12.82
N ALA A 19 -10.00 2.55 11.90
CA ALA A 19 -9.80 1.37 11.06
C ALA A 19 -9.45 1.84 9.65
N ILE A 20 -8.39 2.65 9.55
CA ILE A 20 -7.64 2.68 8.30
C ILE A 20 -6.68 1.52 8.47
N THR A 21 -7.08 0.34 8.01
CA THR A 21 -6.12 -0.73 7.75
C THR A 21 -5.20 -0.15 6.68
N LEU A 22 -4.09 0.45 7.11
CA LEU A 22 -3.20 1.19 6.23
C LEU A 22 -2.67 0.21 5.18
N PRO A 23 -2.73 0.56 3.89
CA PRO A 23 -2.15 -0.30 2.87
C PRO A 23 -0.65 -0.44 3.15
N PHE A 24 -0.12 -1.66 3.07
CA PHE A 24 1.34 -1.84 3.02
C PHE A 24 1.82 -1.15 1.75
N SER A 25 2.74 -0.20 1.90
CA SER A 25 3.31 0.53 0.76
C SER A 25 4.82 0.41 0.73
N THR A 26 5.39 0.30 -0.45
CA THR A 26 6.83 0.43 -0.66
C THR A 26 7.10 1.17 -1.96
N LYS A 27 8.11 2.03 -1.96
CA LYS A 27 8.65 2.60 -3.20
C LYS A 27 9.27 1.47 -4.02
N ILE A 28 9.29 1.58 -5.34
CA ILE A 28 9.92 0.59 -6.21
C ILE A 28 11.33 1.07 -6.55
N THR A 29 12.32 0.37 -6.01
CA THR A 29 13.74 0.62 -6.30
C THR A 29 14.48 -0.71 -6.41
N GLY A 30 15.69 -0.69 -6.96
CA GLY A 30 16.54 -1.89 -6.99
C GLY A 30 17.00 -2.37 -5.61
N ARG A 31 16.81 -1.57 -4.55
CA ARG A 31 17.37 -1.83 -3.21
C ARG A 31 16.35 -2.30 -2.18
N ASN A 32 15.05 -2.20 -2.47
CA ASN A 32 13.98 -2.55 -1.55
C ASN A 32 13.08 -3.68 -2.05
N LEU A 33 13.65 -4.61 -2.83
CA LEU A 33 12.95 -5.80 -3.34
C LEU A 33 12.45 -6.72 -2.22
N GLY A 34 13.08 -6.72 -1.03
CA GLY A 34 12.59 -7.46 0.13
C GLY A 34 11.20 -7.00 0.61
N ALA A 35 10.94 -5.69 0.60
CA ALA A 35 9.62 -5.15 0.93
C ALA A 35 8.58 -5.50 -0.15
N VAL A 36 8.98 -5.52 -1.42
CA VAL A 36 8.13 -5.96 -2.53
C VAL A 36 7.77 -7.44 -2.38
N SER A 37 8.73 -8.30 -2.06
CA SER A 37 8.46 -9.73 -1.83
C SER A 37 7.55 -9.97 -0.62
N GLN A 38 7.67 -9.16 0.43
CA GLN A 38 6.76 -9.22 1.57
C GLN A 38 5.32 -8.87 1.19
N ILE A 39 5.13 -7.81 0.37
CA ILE A 39 3.81 -7.46 -0.17
C ILE A 39 3.25 -8.61 -1.04
N ALA A 40 4.08 -9.22 -1.88
CA ALA A 40 3.69 -10.36 -2.71
C ALA A 40 3.26 -11.58 -1.86
N SER A 41 3.98 -11.88 -0.77
CA SER A 41 3.61 -12.93 0.20
C SER A 41 2.27 -12.63 0.86
N LYS A 42 2.06 -11.39 1.33
CA LYS A 42 0.80 -10.96 1.94
C LYS A 42 -0.37 -11.03 0.97
N LEU A 43 -0.14 -10.74 -0.31
CA LEU A 43 -1.13 -10.93 -1.36
C LEU A 43 -1.49 -12.41 -1.54
N ALA A 44 -0.50 -13.31 -1.54
CA ALA A 44 -0.74 -14.75 -1.63
C ALA A 44 -1.55 -15.26 -0.44
N GLU A 45 -1.15 -14.89 0.79
CA GLU A 45 -1.89 -15.18 2.03
C GLU A 45 -3.33 -14.68 1.95
N GLY A 46 -3.52 -13.43 1.54
CA GLY A 46 -4.84 -12.78 1.51
C GLY A 46 -5.77 -13.27 0.40
N THR A 47 -5.25 -13.90 -0.66
CA THR A 47 -6.04 -14.40 -1.80
C THR A 47 -6.16 -15.92 -1.84
N GLY A 48 -5.30 -16.65 -1.10
CA GLY A 48 -5.19 -18.10 -1.18
C GLY A 48 -4.62 -18.61 -2.51
N ASN A 49 -4.09 -17.72 -3.35
CA ASN A 49 -3.60 -18.05 -4.70
C ASN A 49 -2.08 -17.87 -4.81
N PRO A 50 -1.41 -18.64 -5.69
CA PRO A 50 0.00 -18.40 -6.00
C PRO A 50 0.23 -17.00 -6.57
N VAL A 51 1.26 -16.31 -6.07
CA VAL A 51 1.68 -14.99 -6.56
C VAL A 51 3.06 -15.11 -7.18
N THR A 52 3.21 -14.61 -8.41
CA THR A 52 4.52 -14.55 -9.09
C THR A 52 5.08 -13.13 -9.04
N MET A 53 6.37 -13.04 -8.68
CA MET A 53 7.19 -11.83 -8.80
C MET A 53 8.26 -12.04 -9.87
N LYS A 54 8.40 -11.07 -10.79
CA LYS A 54 9.51 -11.01 -11.77
C LYS A 54 10.21 -9.68 -11.65
N VAL A 55 11.54 -9.69 -11.69
CA VAL A 55 12.36 -8.48 -11.61
C VAL A 55 13.28 -8.44 -12.82
N LYS A 56 13.41 -7.27 -13.43
CA LYS A 56 14.37 -7.05 -14.52
C LYS A 56 15.26 -5.87 -14.19
N PHE A 57 16.57 -6.10 -14.31
CA PHE A 57 17.60 -5.08 -14.24
C PHE A 57 18.15 -4.79 -15.64
N ARG A 58 18.62 -3.57 -15.84
CA ARG A 58 19.41 -3.19 -17.02
C ARG A 58 20.86 -3.66 -16.85
N ALA A 59 21.62 -3.61 -17.94
CA ALA A 59 23.04 -3.97 -17.93
C ALA A 59 23.90 -3.09 -17.00
N ASP A 60 23.46 -1.87 -16.71
CA ASP A 60 24.11 -0.93 -15.78
C ASP A 60 23.77 -1.20 -14.29
N GLY A 61 23.00 -2.25 -14.00
CA GLY A 61 22.56 -2.59 -12.64
C GLY A 61 21.38 -1.77 -12.13
N SER A 62 20.86 -0.81 -12.90
CA SER A 62 19.63 -0.10 -12.54
C SER A 62 18.41 -0.99 -12.70
N LEU A 63 17.41 -0.82 -11.82
CA LEU A 63 16.14 -1.53 -11.95
C LEU A 63 15.43 -1.05 -13.23
N GLU A 64 14.98 -1.99 -14.06
CA GLU A 64 14.15 -1.69 -15.24
C GLU A 64 12.67 -1.73 -14.86
N TYR A 65 12.22 -2.83 -14.24
CA TYR A 65 10.86 -2.96 -13.72
C TYR A 65 10.74 -4.11 -12.72
N VAL A 66 9.63 -4.07 -11.97
CA VAL A 66 9.12 -5.20 -11.18
C VAL A 66 7.75 -5.58 -11.71
N TYR A 67 7.45 -6.86 -11.74
CA TYR A 67 6.13 -7.40 -12.07
C TYR A 67 5.63 -8.23 -10.89
N VAL A 68 4.43 -7.95 -10.37
CA VAL A 68 3.79 -8.76 -9.32
C VAL A 68 2.36 -9.08 -9.77
N ASN A 69 2.06 -10.37 -9.93
CA ASN A 69 0.72 -10.86 -10.27
C ASN A 69 -0.03 -10.08 -11.37
N GLY A 70 0.63 -9.76 -12.49
CA GLY A 70 0.00 -8.98 -13.57
C GLY A 70 0.31 -7.48 -13.54
N ALA A 71 0.69 -6.91 -12.39
CA ALA A 71 0.98 -5.50 -12.26
C ALA A 71 2.46 -5.21 -12.57
N LYS A 72 2.73 -4.40 -13.61
CA LYS A 72 4.07 -3.85 -13.88
C LYS A 72 4.28 -2.54 -13.12
N MET A 73 5.40 -2.43 -12.42
CA MET A 73 5.82 -1.24 -11.70
C MET A 73 7.18 -0.78 -12.17
N GLN A 74 7.33 0.54 -12.26
CA GLN A 74 8.54 1.21 -12.71
C GLN A 74 9.33 1.72 -11.51
N PRO A 75 10.65 1.86 -11.60
CA PRO A 75 11.43 2.52 -10.57
C PRO A 75 10.86 3.90 -10.23
N GLY A 76 10.80 4.21 -8.93
CA GLY A 76 10.28 5.48 -8.41
C GLY A 76 8.76 5.52 -8.21
N THR A 77 8.00 4.52 -8.66
CA THR A 77 6.58 4.41 -8.29
C THR A 77 6.41 3.72 -6.94
N TYR A 78 5.20 3.72 -6.40
CA TYR A 78 4.82 3.06 -5.17
C TYR A 78 3.93 1.87 -5.46
N LEU A 79 4.22 0.74 -4.81
CA LEU A 79 3.32 -0.40 -4.75
C LEU A 79 2.56 -0.35 -3.43
N LEU A 80 1.23 -0.42 -3.51
CA LEU A 80 0.34 -0.47 -2.36
C LEU A 80 -0.43 -1.79 -2.38
N LEU A 81 -0.59 -2.43 -1.22
CA LEU A 81 -1.53 -3.52 -1.01
C LEU A 81 -2.76 -3.01 -0.27
N SER A 82 -3.89 -2.93 -0.97
CA SER A 82 -5.16 -2.51 -0.36
C SER A 82 -5.61 -3.53 0.67
N ALA A 83 -5.70 -3.11 1.92
CA ALA A 83 -6.17 -3.96 3.01
C ALA A 83 -7.66 -4.31 2.95
N ARG A 84 -8.44 -3.60 2.12
CA ARG A 84 -9.88 -3.87 1.94
C ARG A 84 -10.15 -4.89 0.84
N SER A 85 -9.34 -4.87 -0.21
CA SER A 85 -9.60 -5.65 -1.43
C SER A 85 -8.52 -6.68 -1.76
N ASN A 86 -7.43 -6.75 -0.97
CA ASN A 86 -6.24 -7.54 -1.28
C ASN A 86 -5.79 -7.36 -2.74
N ALA A 87 -5.85 -6.11 -3.22
CA ALA A 87 -5.47 -5.75 -4.57
C ALA A 87 -4.19 -4.91 -4.55
N LEU A 88 -3.34 -5.14 -5.54
CA LEU A 88 -2.17 -4.31 -5.77
C LEU A 88 -2.55 -3.04 -6.53
N VAL A 89 -2.03 -1.91 -6.07
CA VAL A 89 -2.15 -0.63 -6.75
C VAL A 89 -0.75 -0.08 -6.99
N ASN A 90 -0.47 0.27 -8.24
CA ASN A 90 0.74 0.99 -8.61
C ASN A 90 0.42 2.50 -8.67
N GLN A 91 1.14 3.30 -7.91
CA GLN A 91 0.89 4.73 -7.76
C GLN A 91 2.13 5.54 -8.12
N PRO A 92 2.05 6.57 -8.99
CA PRO A 92 3.13 7.52 -9.17
C PRO A 92 3.47 8.25 -7.87
N ALA A 93 4.76 8.55 -7.62
CA ALA A 93 5.22 9.22 -6.39
C ALA A 93 4.46 10.51 -6.08
N ALA A 94 4.28 11.39 -7.07
CA ALA A 94 3.54 12.65 -6.87
C ALA A 94 2.09 12.45 -6.40
N THR A 95 1.44 11.35 -6.81
CA THR A 95 0.09 11.03 -6.33
C THR A 95 0.14 10.36 -4.97
N PHE A 96 1.16 9.54 -4.71
CA PHE A 96 1.37 8.94 -3.39
C PHE A 96 1.56 10.02 -2.33
N ASP A 97 2.51 10.93 -2.53
CA ASP A 97 2.86 11.99 -1.56
C ASP A 97 1.70 12.97 -1.29
N LYS A 98 0.77 13.12 -2.25
CA LYS A 98 -0.42 13.95 -2.09
C LYS A 98 -1.50 13.30 -1.21
N HIS A 99 -1.56 11.97 -1.19
CA HIS A 99 -2.67 11.22 -0.60
C HIS A 99 -2.27 10.31 0.57
N PHE A 100 -0.98 10.04 0.73
CA PHE A 100 -0.42 9.10 1.70
C PHE A 100 0.83 9.69 2.36
N GLN A 101 1.15 9.20 3.55
CA GLN A 101 2.42 9.44 4.22
C GLN A 101 3.03 8.09 4.56
N GLU A 102 4.34 7.95 4.34
CA GLU A 102 5.09 6.79 4.84
C GLU A 102 5.13 6.86 6.37
N HIS A 103 4.75 5.77 7.02
CA HIS A 103 4.95 5.59 8.45
C HIS A 103 5.81 4.34 8.64
N GLU A 104 6.90 4.47 9.39
CA GLU A 104 7.70 3.32 9.80
C GLU A 104 6.84 2.43 10.71
N LEU A 105 6.78 1.13 10.38
CA LEU A 105 6.20 0.12 11.24
C LEU A 105 7.26 -0.21 12.31
N LEU A 106 7.25 0.55 13.41
CA LEU A 106 7.94 0.23 14.66
C LEU A 106 7.01 -0.54 15.59
#